data_AF-A0A929FDR5-F1
#
_entry.id   AF-A0A929FDR5-F1
#
_cell.length_a   1.000
_cell.length_b   1.000
_cell.length_c   1.000
_cell.angle_alpha   90.00
_cell.angle_beta   90.00
_cell.angle_gamma   90.00
#
_symmetry.space_group_name_H-M   'P 1'
#
loop_
_entity.id
_entity.type
_entity.pdbx_description
1 polymer ?
#
loop_
_entity_poly.entity_id
_entity_poly.type
_entity_poly.pdbx_seq_one_letter_code
_entity_poly.pdbx_strand_id
1 'polypeptide(L)' 'MTSKLFKSQQVRRFKFWLDQSLQDGMRYQYSLFQRIITLDYSQRQQLYQQASQYAQAGADILITYDNKTCHLWINLKHK' A
#
# COMPACT_ATOMS: atom_id res chain seq x y z
N MET A 1 12.82 -4.88 -10.71
CA MET A 1 11.81 -4.53 -9.69
C MET A 1 10.46 -5.08 -10.15
N THR A 2 9.85 -6.00 -9.40
CA THR A 2 8.59 -6.65 -9.76
C THR A 2 7.44 -6.02 -8.98
N SER A 3 6.67 -5.14 -9.61
CA SER A 3 5.41 -4.67 -9.02
C SER A 3 4.38 -5.80 -9.11
N LYS A 4 3.89 -6.26 -7.96
CA LYS A 4 2.84 -7.28 -7.88
C LYS A 4 1.50 -6.60 -7.59
N LEU A 5 0.56 -6.75 -8.51
CA LEU A 5 -0.79 -6.20 -8.42
C LEU A 5 -1.75 -7.26 -7.90
N PHE A 6 -2.55 -6.95 -6.88
CA PHE A 6 -3.51 -7.90 -6.29
C PHE A 6 -4.91 -7.32 -6.17
N LYS A 7 -5.92 -8.18 -6.38
CA LYS A 7 -7.31 -7.89 -6.00
C LYS A 7 -7.40 -7.82 -4.48
N SER A 8 -7.97 -6.72 -3.97
CA SER A 8 -8.05 -6.42 -2.53
C SER A 8 -8.67 -7.53 -1.65
N GLN A 9 -9.51 -8.42 -2.19
CA GLN A 9 -10.23 -9.43 -1.41
C GLN A 9 -9.32 -10.51 -0.80
N GLN A 10 -8.07 -10.63 -1.25
CA GLN A 10 -7.16 -11.69 -0.78
C GLN A 10 -6.27 -11.28 0.39
N VAL A 11 -6.45 -10.09 0.97
CA VAL A 11 -5.52 -9.58 1.98
C VAL A 11 -6.16 -9.28 3.32
N ARG A 12 -5.55 -9.80 4.39
CA ARG A 12 -5.98 -9.55 5.77
C ARG A 12 -5.59 -8.13 6.17
N ARG A 13 -6.61 -7.27 6.34
CA ARG A 13 -6.48 -5.91 6.85
C ARG A 13 -6.62 -5.88 8.36
N PHE A 14 -6.01 -4.91 9.02
CA PHE A 14 -6.12 -4.65 10.45
C PHE A 14 -5.97 -3.15 10.72
N LYS A 15 -6.30 -2.71 11.95
CA LYS A 15 -6.06 -1.35 12.42
C LYS A 15 -4.98 -1.36 13.47
N PHE A 16 -4.18 -0.29 13.55
CA PHE A 16 -3.14 -0.13 14.57
C PHE A 16 -2.90 1.35 14.87
N TRP A 17 -2.32 1.66 16.02
CA TRP A 17 -1.97 3.03 16.40
C TRP A 17 -0.55 3.36 15.94
N LEU A 18 -0.37 4.54 15.34
CA LEU A 18 0.94 5.11 15.00
C LEU A 18 0.82 6.63 15.02
N ASP A 19 1.82 7.33 15.57
CA ASP A 19 1.87 8.80 15.62
C ASP A 19 0.54 9.42 16.12
N GLN A 20 0.00 8.85 17.20
CA GLN A 20 -1.25 9.28 17.84
C GLN A 20 -2.51 9.18 16.97
N SER A 21 -2.45 8.42 15.86
CA SER A 21 -3.58 8.24 14.95
C SER A 21 -3.82 6.77 14.62
N LEU A 22 -5.07 6.42 14.34
CA LEU A 22 -5.45 5.08 13.94
C LEU A 22 -5.17 4.88 12.45
N GLN A 23 -4.34 3.91 12.13
CA GLN A 23 -3.86 3.61 10.78
C GLN A 23 -4.46 2.32 10.23
N ASP A 24 -4.46 2.20 8.90
CA ASP A 24 -4.82 0.98 8.19
C ASP A 24 -3.58 0.14 7.89
N GLY A 25 -3.63 -1.12 8.33
CA GLY A 25 -2.59 -2.12 8.13
C GLY A 25 -3.06 -3.28 7.24
N MET A 26 -2.10 -3.94 6.60
CA MET A 26 -2.30 -5.12 5.77
C MET A 26 -1.16 -6.12 6.00
N ARG A 27 -1.48 -7.41 6.08
CA ARG A 27 -0.47 -8.48 6.15
C ARG A 27 -0.35 -9.19 4.81
N TYR A 28 0.87 -9.23 4.25
CA TYR A 28 1.18 -9.95 3.02
C TYR A 28 2.52 -10.67 3.14
N GLN A 29 2.56 -11.97 2.82
CA GLN A 29 3.76 -12.83 2.89
C GLN A 29 4.61 -12.63 4.16
N TYR A 30 3.95 -12.61 5.33
CA TYR A 30 4.55 -12.40 6.66
C TYR A 30 5.09 -10.98 6.95
N SER A 31 5.02 -10.07 5.99
CA SER A 31 5.30 -8.65 6.18
C SER A 31 4.02 -7.88 6.53
N LEU A 32 4.19 -6.80 7.28
CA LEU A 32 3.14 -5.87 7.66
C LEU A 32 3.35 -4.58 6.90
N PHE A 33 2.28 -4.07 6.30
CA PHE A 33 2.28 -2.84 5.53
C PHE A 33 1.27 -1.86 6.11
N GLN A 34 1.58 -0.56 6.01
CA GLN A 34 0.70 0.55 6.32
C GLN A 34 0.17 1.16 5.02
N ARG A 35 -1.12 1.49 4.98
CA ARG A 35 -1.69 2.29 3.90
C ARG A 35 -1.25 3.74 4.03
N ILE A 36 -0.62 4.28 2.99
CA ILE A 36 -0.17 5.67 2.96
C ILE A 36 -0.96 6.52 1.97
N ILE A 37 -1.52 5.91 0.93
CA ILE A 37 -2.29 6.63 -0.10
C ILE A 37 -3.54 5.82 -0.45
N THR A 38 -4.65 6.52 -0.64
CA THR A 38 -5.88 5.99 -1.26
C THR A 38 -6.34 6.98 -2.31
N LEU A 39 -6.53 6.49 -3.54
CA LEU A 39 -7.03 7.30 -4.65
C LEU A 39 -8.12 6.53 -5.41
N ASP A 40 -8.93 7.25 -6.17
CA ASP A 40 -9.84 6.65 -7.12
C ASP A 40 -9.06 5.87 -8.19
N TYR A 41 -9.66 4.79 -8.68
CA TYR A 41 -9.03 3.93 -9.69
C TYR A 41 -8.73 4.69 -11.01
N SER A 42 -9.48 5.75 -11.30
CA SER A 42 -9.20 6.67 -12.41
C SER A 42 -7.84 7.35 -12.29
N GLN A 43 -7.35 7.55 -11.06
CA GLN A 43 -6.09 8.23 -10.74
C GLN A 43 -4.91 7.25 -10.53
N ARG A 44 -5.07 5.97 -10.91
CA ARG A 44 -4.03 4.92 -10.72
C ARG A 44 -2.66 5.29 -11.28
N GLN A 45 -2.59 6.10 -12.34
CA GLN A 45 -1.31 6.53 -12.93
C GLN A 45 -0.51 7.40 -11.95
N GLN A 46 -1.17 8.32 -11.25
CA GLN A 46 -0.54 9.12 -10.21
C GLN A 46 -0.06 8.23 -9.05
N LEU A 47 -0.88 7.25 -8.66
CA LEU A 47 -0.50 6.28 -7.63
C LEU A 47 0.76 5.50 -8.03
N TYR A 48 0.88 5.07 -9.30
CA TYR A 48 2.07 4.39 -9.80
C TYR A 48 3.31 5.26 -9.83
N GLN A 49 3.16 6.55 -10.18
CA GLN A 49 4.28 7.49 -10.13
C GLN A 49 4.80 7.67 -8.72
N GLN A 50 3.90 7.86 -7.75
CA GLN A 50 4.27 7.96 -6.34
C GLN A 50 4.91 6.67 -5.81
N ALA A 51 4.31 5.52 -6.14
CA ALA A 51 4.88 4.21 -5.81
C ALA A 51 6.30 4.05 -6.36
N SER A 52 6.55 4.46 -7.60
CA SER A 52 7.90 4.43 -8.19
C SER A 52 8.90 5.27 -7.38
N GLN A 53 8.50 6.45 -6.92
CA GLN A 53 9.37 7.31 -6.09
C GLN A 53 9.74 6.63 -4.77
N TYR A 54 8.77 6.02 -4.07
CA TYR A 54 9.05 5.26 -2.84
C TYR A 54 9.95 4.05 -3.08
N ALA A 55 9.70 3.29 -4.15
CA ALA A 55 10.54 2.14 -4.49
C ALA A 55 11.98 2.56 -4.84
N GLN A 56 12.16 3.68 -5.53
CA GLN A 56 13.49 4.24 -5.83
C GLN A 56 14.23 4.70 -4.56
N ALA A 57 13.50 5.15 -3.54
CA ALA A 57 14.05 5.45 -2.22
C ALA A 57 14.36 4.19 -1.39
N GLY A 58 14.10 2.99 -1.92
CA GLY A 58 14.38 1.71 -1.26
C GLY A 58 13.24 1.16 -0.40
N ALA A 59 12.07 1.81 -0.39
CA ALA A 59 10.93 1.33 0.37
C ALA A 59 10.33 0.06 -0.26
N ASP A 60 9.97 -0.91 0.59
CA ASP A 60 9.19 -2.08 0.17
C ASP A 60 7.71 -1.71 0.13
N ILE A 61 7.09 -1.78 -1.05
CA ILE A 61 5.76 -1.27 -1.30
C ILE A 61 4.85 -2.29 -1.97
N LEU A 62 3.54 -2.13 -1.77
CA LEU A 62 2.50 -2.89 -2.43
C LEU A 62 1.38 -1.98 -2.93
N ILE A 63 0.78 -2.37 -4.04
CA ILE A 63 -0.42 -1.71 -4.57
C ILE A 63 -1.55 -2.72 -4.61
N THR A 64 -2.67 -2.34 -4.01
CA THR A 64 -3.92 -3.10 -4.12
C THR A 64 -4.98 -2.22 -4.76
N TYR A 65 -5.91 -2.83 -5.47
CA TYR A 65 -7.04 -2.11 -6.04
C TYR A 65 -8.33 -2.90 -5.86
N ASP A 66 -9.44 -2.17 -5.92
CA ASP A 66 -10.78 -2.67 -6.15
C ASP A 66 -11.42 -1.92 -7.32
N ASN A 67 -12.71 -2.13 -7.55
CA ASN A 67 -13.42 -1.55 -8.70
C ASN A 67 -13.51 -0.02 -8.66
N LYS A 68 -13.30 0.62 -7.50
CA LYS A 68 -13.46 2.07 -7.31
C LYS A 68 -12.16 2.75 -6.89
N THR A 69 -11.32 2.07 -6.11
CA THR A 69 -10.16 2.67 -5.47
C THR A 69 -8.90 1.85 -5.65
N CYS A 70 -7.76 2.55 -5.52
CA CYS A 70 -6.44 1.96 -5.43
C CYS A 70 -5.74 2.48 -4.16
N HIS A 71 -4.93 1.61 -3.56
CA HIS A 71 -4.24 1.90 -2.32
C HIS A 71 -2.75 1.59 -2.48
N LEU A 72 -1.91 2.48 -1.97
CA LEU A 72 -0.48 2.26 -1.82
C LEU A 72 -0.18 1.90 -0.36
N TRP A 73 0.60 0.85 -0.20
CA TRP A 73 1.02 0.32 1.07
C TRP A 73 2.55 0.34 1.15
N ILE A 74 3.09 0.71 2.31
CA ILE A 74 4.52 0.69 2.60
C ILE A 74 4.82 -0.26 3.75
N ASN A 75 5.88 -1.04 3.65
CA ASN A 75 6.26 -1.99 4.69
C ASN A 75 6.63 -1.25 5.98
N LEU A 76 6.07 -1.68 7.11
CA LEU A 76 6.30 -1.06 8.42
C LEU A 76 7.75 -1.22 8.90
N LYS A 77 8.48 -2.24 8.44
CA LYS A 77 9.87 -2.49 8.85
C LYS A 77 10.90 -1.68 8.05
N HIS A 78 10.55 -1.27 6.83
CA HIS A 78 11.47 -0.65 5.88
C HIS A 78 10.85 0.65 5.33
N LYS A 79 10.57 1.57 6.25
CA LYS A 79 10.18 2.95 5.92
C LYS A 79 11.39 3.81 5.64
#